data_AF-K1RPK2-F1
#
_entry.id   AF-K1RPK2-F1
#
_cell.length_a   1.000
_cell.length_b   1.000
_cell.length_c   1.000
_cell.angle_alpha   90.00
_cell.angle_beta   90.00
_cell.angle_gamma   90.00
#
_symmetry.space_group_name_H-M   'P 1'
#
loop_
_entity.id
_entity.type
_entity.pdbx_description
1 polymer ?
#
loop_
_entity_poly.entity_id
_entity_poly.type
_entity_poly.pdbx_seq_one_letter_code
_entity_poly.pdbx_strand_id
1 'polypeptide(L)' 'KEFGGDIYQTAGSHGCINTPKDKMEELYDMVQIGTPVVMFY' A
#
# COMPACT_ATOMS: atom_id res chain seq x y z
N LYS A 1 -9.89 1.42 -10.13
CA LYS A 1 -9.93 1.45 -8.65
C LYS A 1 -9.34 2.77 -8.21
N GLU A 2 -9.99 3.46 -7.29
CA GLU A 2 -9.50 4.71 -6.72
C GLU A 2 -8.53 4.42 -5.56
N PHE A 3 -7.52 5.27 -5.40
CA PHE A 3 -6.51 5.18 -4.35
C PHE A 3 -6.27 6.58 -3.77
N GLY A 4 -5.92 6.67 -2.48
CA GLY A 4 -5.67 7.93 -1.79
C GLY A 4 -6.94 8.68 -1.37
N GLY A 5 -6.74 9.86 -0.78
CA GLY A 5 -7.84 10.65 -0.20
C GLY A 5 -8.60 9.89 0.89
N ASP A 6 -9.92 10.03 0.90
CA ASP A 6 -10.80 9.48 1.92
C ASP A 6 -11.40 8.10 1.58
N ILE A 7 -10.94 7.45 0.49
CA ILE A 7 -11.48 6.16 0.06
C ILE A 7 -11.36 5.07 1.13
N TYR A 8 -10.40 5.21 2.06
CA TYR A 8 -10.20 4.30 3.17
C TYR A 8 -11.37 4.27 4.16
N GLN A 9 -12.19 5.34 4.21
CA GLN A 9 -13.32 5.43 5.13
C GLN A 9 -14.51 4.57 4.70
N THR A 10 -14.68 4.36 3.39
CA THR A 10 -15.85 3.65 2.82
C THR A 10 -15.49 2.36 2.10
N ALA A 11 -14.27 2.28 1.54
CA ALA A 11 -13.74 1.12 0.82
C ALA A 11 -12.30 0.80 1.26
N GLY A 12 -12.04 0.96 2.56
CA GLY A 12 -10.78 0.56 3.19
C GLY A 12 -10.49 -0.93 3.11
N SER A 13 -9.22 -1.28 3.33
CA SER A 13 -8.83 -2.68 3.50
C SER A 13 -9.21 -3.19 4.90
N HIS A 14 -8.93 -4.47 5.16
CA HIS A 14 -9.02 -5.05 6.50
C HIS A 14 -7.75 -4.83 7.36
N GLY A 15 -6.88 -3.90 6.95
CA GLY A 15 -5.63 -3.57 7.65
C GLY A 15 -4.36 -3.61 6.78
N CYS A 16 -4.43 -4.14 5.56
CA CYS A 16 -3.31 -4.07 4.61
C CYS A 16 -3.20 -2.68 3.94
N ILE A 17 -2.01 -2.28 3.52
CA ILE A 17 -1.86 -1.08 2.68
C ILE A 17 -2.10 -1.47 1.22
N ASN A 18 -3.24 -1.05 0.66
CA ASN A 18 -3.58 -1.34 -0.74
C ASN A 18 -2.78 -0.45 -1.69
N THR A 19 -2.06 -1.08 -2.62
CA THR A 19 -1.22 -0.41 -3.63
C THR A 19 -1.75 -0.70 -5.03
N PRO A 20 -1.69 0.26 -5.99
CA PRO A 20 -1.92 -0.04 -7.41
C PRO A 20 -1.05 -1.19 -7.89
N LYS A 21 -1.59 -2.05 -8.75
CA LYS A 21 -0.92 -3.31 -9.13
C LYS A 21 0.40 -3.07 -9.84
N ASP A 22 0.40 -2.15 -10.81
CA ASP A 22 1.57 -1.70 -11.56
C ASP A 22 2.67 -1.16 -10.62
N LYS A 23 2.29 -0.40 -9.59
CA LYS A 23 3.24 0.13 -8.60
C LYS A 23 3.75 -0.90 -7.61
N MET A 24 2.93 -1.87 -7.24
CA MET A 24 3.38 -2.96 -6.37
C MET A 24 4.37 -3.87 -7.09
N GLU A 25 4.22 -4.08 -8.40
CA GLU A 25 5.17 -4.83 -9.22
C GLU A 25 6.55 -4.15 -9.24
N GLU A 26 6.60 -2.86 -9.57
CA GLU A 26 7.83 -2.06 -9.50
C GLU A 26 8.46 -2.10 -8.10
N LEU A 27 7.64 -1.90 -7.05
CA LEU A 27 8.13 -1.85 -5.68
C LEU A 27 8.67 -3.19 -5.20
N TYR A 28 8.02 -4.30 -5.55
CA TYR A 28 8.41 -5.64 -5.15
C TYR A 28 9.83 -5.98 -5.60
N ASP A 29 10.19 -5.60 -6.83
CA ASP A 29 11.52 -5.84 -7.39
C ASP A 29 12.60 -4.93 -6.79
N MET A 30 12.22 -3.76 -6.26
CA MET A 30 13.15 -2.79 -5.67
C MET A 30 13.45 -3.04 -4.19
N VAL A 31 12.50 -3.58 -3.42
CA VAL A 31 12.65 -3.74 -1.97
C VAL A 31 13.31 -5.06 -1.61
N GLN A 32 14.05 -5.06 -0.50
CA GLN A 32 14.74 -6.25 -0.01
C GLN A 32 14.06 -6.79 1.24
N ILE A 33 14.23 -8.09 1.50
CA ILE A 33 13.81 -8.67 2.77
C ILE A 33 14.56 -7.96 3.91
N GLY A 34 13.81 -7.45 4.88
CA GLY A 34 14.34 -6.66 5.99
C GLY A 34 14.28 -5.14 5.80
N THR A 35 13.82 -4.64 4.64
CA THR A 35 13.53 -3.21 4.48
C THR A 35 12.48 -2.77 5.52
N PRO A 36 12.79 -1.79 6.39
CA PRO A 36 11.86 -1.36 7.42
C PRO A 36 10.67 -0.61 6.84
N VAL A 37 9.48 -0.83 7.43
CA VAL A 37 8.25 -0.11 7.11
C VAL A 37 7.77 0.60 8.35
N VAL A 38 7.66 1.93 8.29
CA VAL A 38 7.24 2.78 9.40
C VAL A 38 5.85 3.34 9.10
N MET A 39 4.91 3.21 10.04
CA MET A 39 3.53 3.65 9.89
C MET A 39 3.10 4.43 11.15
N PHE A 40 2.32 5.48 10.94
CA PHE A 40 1.65 6.26 11.99
C PHE A 40 0.15 6.24 11.70
N TYR A 41 -0.64 5.95 12.73
CA TYR A 41 -2.09 5.76 12.64
C TYR A 41 -2.84 6.86 13.36
#